data_AF-A0A176S696-F1
#
_entry.id   AF-A0A176S696-F1
#
_cell.length_a   1.000
_cell.length_b   1.000
_cell.length_c   1.000
_cell.angle_alpha   90.00
_cell.angle_beta   90.00
_cell.angle_gamma   90.00
#
_symmetry.space_group_name_H-M   'P 1'
#
loop_
_entity.id
_entity.type
_entity.pdbx_description
1 polymer ?
#
loop_
_entity_poly.entity_id
_entity_poly.type
_entity_poly.pdbx_seq_one_letter_code
_entity_poly.pdbx_strand_id
1 'polypeptide(L)'
;MERLERHFDHVTNMHVVLSVEKLRQKAEATLHVNGANLFASAEHEDMYAAIDGLTDKLDRQIKKHKEKLKDHRQSEGSIKLQAVE
;
A
#
# COMPACT_ATOMS: atom_id res chain seq x y z
N MET A 1 -1.10 14.41 -1.34
CA MET A 1 -0.71 13.63 -2.54
C MET A 1 0.80 13.32 -2.59
N GLU A 2 1.72 14.26 -2.32
CA GLU A 2 3.18 14.00 -2.38
C GLU A 2 3.73 12.90 -1.43
N ARG A 3 2.99 12.56 -0.36
CA ARG A 3 3.43 11.52 0.60
C ARG A 3 3.50 10.13 -0.02
N LEU A 4 2.69 9.87 -1.04
CA LEU A 4 2.58 8.55 -1.61
C LEU A 4 3.81 8.27 -2.49
N GLU A 5 4.24 9.24 -3.31
CA GLU A 5 5.36 9.17 -4.28
C GLU A 5 6.68 8.62 -3.72
N ARG A 6 7.03 8.96 -2.47
CA ARG A 6 8.28 8.50 -1.83
C ARG A 6 8.31 7.00 -1.53
N HIS A 7 7.20 6.30 -1.72
CA HIS A 7 7.10 4.86 -1.50
C HIS A 7 6.86 4.06 -2.78
N PHE A 8 6.78 4.70 -3.96
CA PHE A 8 6.34 4.11 -5.22
C PHE A 8 7.35 3.33 -6.05
N ASP A 9 8.62 3.22 -5.67
CA ASP A 9 9.66 2.58 -6.50
C ASP A 9 9.35 1.15 -6.98
N HIS A 10 8.30 0.49 -6.45
CA HIS A 10 7.86 -0.86 -6.82
C HIS A 10 6.35 -1.01 -7.11
N VAL A 11 5.61 0.09 -7.32
CA VAL A 11 4.21 0.02 -7.75
C VAL A 11 4.16 -0.08 -9.27
N THR A 12 3.60 -1.18 -9.78
CA THR A 12 3.51 -1.45 -11.22
C THR A 12 2.25 -0.83 -11.82
N ASN A 13 1.15 -0.83 -11.06
CA ASN A 13 -0.13 -0.29 -11.50
C ASN A 13 -0.97 0.11 -10.28
N MET A 14 -1.73 1.20 -10.42
CA MET A 14 -2.72 1.65 -9.45
C MET A 14 -4.01 1.99 -10.20
N HIS A 15 -5.13 1.43 -9.73
CA HIS A 15 -6.46 1.78 -10.17
C HIS A 15 -7.26 2.35 -9.00
N VAL A 16 -7.85 3.52 -9.20
CA VAL A 16 -8.66 4.22 -8.19
C VAL A 16 -10.05 4.46 -8.74
N VAL A 17 -11.07 4.16 -7.94
CA VAL A 17 -12.47 4.42 -8.22
C VAL A 17 -13.00 5.36 -7.15
N LEU A 18 -13.57 6.47 -7.59
CA LEU A 18 -14.28 7.42 -6.74
C LEU A 18 -15.76 7.34 -7.08
N SER A 19 -16.61 7.15 -6.08
CA SER A 19 -18.06 7.03 -6.26
C SER A 19 -18.83 7.75 -5.16
N VAL A 20 -20.08 8.08 -5.46
CA VAL A 20 -21.00 8.72 -4.51
C VAL A 20 -22.20 7.81 -4.31
N GLU A 21 -22.39 7.38 -3.06
CA GLU A 21 -23.53 6.56 -2.64
C GLU A 21 -24.43 7.38 -1.72
N LYS A 22 -25.45 8.02 -2.29
CA LYS A 22 -26.31 9.00 -1.60
C LYS A 22 -25.51 10.19 -1.06
N LEU A 23 -25.29 10.23 0.25
CA LEU A 23 -24.50 11.27 0.95
C LEU A 23 -23.08 10.81 1.27
N ARG A 24 -22.72 9.56 0.95
CA ARG A 24 -21.38 9.01 1.22
C ARG A 24 -20.49 9.14 -0.01
N GLN A 25 -19.32 9.70 0.21
CA GLN A 25 -18.22 9.78 -0.74
C GLN A 25 -17.32 8.58 -0.49
N LYS A 26 -17.12 7.76 -1.51
CA LYS A 26 -16.36 6.51 -1.42
C LYS A 26 -15.15 6.57 -2.33
N ALA A 27 -14.00 6.22 -1.80
CA ALA A 27 -12.74 6.11 -2.52
C ALA A 27 -12.20 4.68 -2.37
N GLU A 28 -11.96 4.00 -3.48
CA GLU A 28 -11.48 2.61 -3.53
C GLU A 28 -10.22 2.55 -4.39
N ALA A 29 -9.23 1.76 -3.98
CA ALA A 29 -8.00 1.56 -4.74
C ALA A 29 -7.57 0.10 -4.76
N THR A 30 -7.07 -0.29 -5.93
CA THR A 30 -6.32 -1.53 -6.16
C THR A 30 -4.92 -1.17 -6.61
N LEU A 31 -3.91 -1.64 -5.87
CA LEU A 31 -2.49 -1.46 -6.21
C LEU A 31 -1.86 -2.81 -6.51
N HIS A 32 -1.12 -2.85 -7.60
CA HIS A 32 -0.23 -3.94 -7.95
C HIS A 32 1.20 -3.53 -7.61
N VAL A 33 1.80 -4.26 -6.67
CA VAL A 33 3.21 -4.09 -6.27
C VAL A 33 3.97 -5.38 -6.54
N ASN A 34 5.30 -5.30 -6.61
CA ASN A 34 6.12 -6.50 -6.75
C ASN A 34 5.83 -7.49 -5.61
N GLY A 35 5.28 -8.65 -5.99
CA GLY A 35 4.96 -9.76 -5.09
C GLY A 35 3.66 -9.61 -4.27
N ALA A 36 2.84 -8.58 -4.47
CA ALA A 36 1.54 -8.46 -3.78
C ALA A 36 0.52 -7.57 -4.51
N ASN A 37 -0.75 -7.80 -4.23
CA ASN A 37 -1.85 -6.90 -4.57
C ASN A 37 -2.39 -6.27 -3.28
N LEU A 38 -2.51 -4.95 -3.26
CA LEU A 38 -3.02 -4.18 -2.13
C LEU A 38 -4.40 -3.60 -2.50
N PHE A 39 -5.31 -3.64 -1.54
CA PHE A 39 -6.68 -3.17 -1.72
C PHE A 39 -7.07 -2.32 -0.52
N ALA A 40 -7.63 -1.15 -0.79
CA ALA A 40 -8.12 -0.26 0.25
C ALA A 40 -9.37 0.47 -0.21
N SER A 41 -10.25 0.75 0.74
CA SER A 41 -11.40 1.62 0.55
C SER A 41 -11.59 2.53 1.74
N ALA A 42 -12.14 3.72 1.53
CA ALA A 42 -12.52 4.65 2.57
C ALA A 42 -13.82 5.38 2.17
N GLU A 43 -14.64 5.66 3.18
CA GLU A 43 -15.90 6.39 3.02
C GLU A 43 -15.88 7.59 3.96
N HIS A 44 -16.41 8.71 3.49
CA HIS A 44 -16.62 9.92 4.28
C HIS A 44 -17.77 10.73 3.70
N GLU A 45 -18.28 11.73 4.42
CA GLU A 45 -19.27 12.68 3.88
C GLU A 45 -18.63 13.71 2.91
N ASP A 46 -17.29 13.76 2.87
CA ASP A 46 -16.47 14.68 2.08
C ASP A 46 -15.46 13.86 1.27
N MET A 47 -15.37 14.12 -0.04
CA MET A 47 -14.56 13.27 -0.94
C MET A 47 -13.06 13.41 -0.66
N TYR A 48 -12.58 14.59 -0.25
CA TYR A 48 -11.18 14.78 0.09
C TYR A 48 -10.82 14.01 1.35
N ALA A 49 -11.70 14.00 2.36
CA ALA A 49 -11.50 13.19 3.55
C ALA A 49 -11.56 11.67 3.27
N ALA A 50 -12.40 11.23 2.32
CA ALA A 50 -12.40 9.84 1.86
C ALA A 50 -11.07 9.48 1.16
N ILE A 51 -10.53 10.37 0.33
CA ILE A 51 -9.23 10.19 -0.32
C ILE A 51 -8.09 10.15 0.70
N ASP A 52 -8.11 11.02 1.71
CA ASP A 52 -7.10 11.01 2.78
C ASP A 52 -7.15 9.69 3.56
N GLY A 53 -8.35 9.24 3.95
CA GLY A 53 -8.54 7.94 4.60
C GLY A 53 -8.09 6.75 3.75
N LEU A 54 -8.30 6.82 2.43
CA LEU A 54 -7.79 5.82 1.48
C LEU A 54 -6.25 5.82 1.45
N THR A 55 -5.65 7.01 1.37
CA THR A 55 -4.20 7.22 1.32
C THR A 55 -3.52 6.66 2.57
N ASP A 56 -4.07 6.92 3.75
CA ASP A 56 -3.55 6.40 5.02
C ASP A 56 -3.59 4.86 5.09
N LYS A 57 -4.68 4.26 4.60
CA LYS A 57 -4.81 2.79 4.54
C LYS A 57 -3.78 2.17 3.59
N LEU A 58 -3.57 2.78 2.42
CA LEU A 58 -2.56 2.31 1.46
C LEU A 58 -1.14 2.47 2.02
N ASP A 59 -0.80 3.60 2.64
CA ASP A 59 0.52 3.83 3.22
C ASP A 59 0.87 2.77 4.28
N ARG A 60 -0.08 2.43 5.16
CA ARG A 60 0.08 1.35 6.15
C ARG A 60 0.31 -0.01 5.51
N GLN A 61 -0.42 -0.35 4.44
CA GLN A 61 -0.26 -1.62 3.74
C GLN A 61 1.10 -1.70 3.04
N ILE A 62 1.53 -0.62 2.40
CA ILE A 62 2.84 -0.53 1.73
C ILE A 62 3.98 -0.69 2.73
N LYS A 63 3.92 -0.01 3.88
CA LYS A 63 4.92 -0.14 4.95
C LYS A 63 5.03 -1.58 5.43
N LYS A 64 3.89 -2.22 5.74
CA LYS A 64 3.86 -3.63 6.17
C LYS A 64 4.42 -4.58 5.11
N HIS A 65 4.17 -4.31 3.83
CA HIS A 65 4.75 -5.10 2.73
C HIS A 65 6.28 -4.94 2.66
N LYS A 66 6.78 -3.71 2.76
CA LYS A 66 8.22 -3.43 2.77
C LYS A 66 8.95 -4.04 3.96
N GLU A 67 8.35 -3.99 5.14
CA GLU A 67 8.88 -4.63 6.35
C GLU A 67 9.05 -6.14 6.16
N LYS A 68 8.02 -6.83 5.68
CA LYS A 68 8.08 -8.28 5.39
C LYS A 68 9.17 -8.65 4.37
N LEU A 69 9.30 -7.87 3.30
CA LEU A 69 10.35 -8.10 2.30
C LEU A 69 11.75 -7.90 2.87
N LYS A 70 11.93 -6.92 3.76
CA LYS A 70 13.19 -6.68 4.45
C LYS A 70 13.53 -7.82 5.41
N ASP A 71 12.56 -8.29 6.19
CA ASP A 71 12.74 -9.42 7.11
C ASP A 71 13.13 -10.71 6.37
N HIS A 72 12.48 -11.00 5.23
CA HIS A 72 12.86 -12.14 4.40
C HIS A 72 14.30 -12.03 3.88
N ARG A 73 14.73 -10.85 3.41
CA ARG A 73 16.12 -10.63 2.96
C ARG A 73 17.14 -10.77 4.08
N GLN A 74 16.82 -10.31 5.29
CA GLN A 74 17.70 -10.47 6.45
C GLN A 74 17.79 -11.93 6.89
N SER A 75 16.69 -12.68 6.86
CA SER A 75 16.66 -14.12 7.15
C SER A 75 17.42 -14.94 6.12
N GLU A 76 17.30 -14.66 4.82
CA GLU A 76 18.08 -15.38 3.80
C GLU A 76 19.58 -15.06 3.88
N GLY A 77 19.93 -13.81 4.22
CA GLY A 77 21.32 -13.40 4.43
C GLY A 77 21.97 -14.12 5.62
N SER A 78 21.28 -14.23 6.75
CA SER A 78 21.80 -14.90 7.94
C SER A 78 21.97 -16.41 7.75
N ILE A 79 21.06 -17.08 7.02
CA ILE A 79 21.18 -18.51 6.69
C ILE A 79 22.40 -18.77 5.81
N LYS A 80 22.69 -17.89 4.84
CA LYS A 80 23.88 -18.03 3.98
C LYS A 80 25.20 -17.80 4.73
N LEU A 81 25.23 -16.92 5.73
CA LEU A 81 26.43 -16.71 6.54
C LEU A 81 26.74 -17.90 7.46
N GLN A 82 25.73 -18.65 7.92
CA GLN A 82 25.94 -19.84 8.77
C GLN A 82 26.29 -21.12 7.98
N ALA A 83 26.03 -21.17 6.68
CA ALA A 83 26.33 -22.33 5.84
C ALA A 83 27.77 -22.33 5.27
N VAL A 84 28.59 -21.35 5.66
CA VAL A 84 29.98 -21.16 5.16
C VAL A 84 31.03 -21.43 6.26
N GLU A 85 30.61 -21.90 7.44
CA GLU A 85 31.50 -22.43 8.49
C GLU A 85 31.51 -23.96 8.54
#